data_AF-A0AB73K2A5-F1
#
_entry.id   AF-A0AB73K2A5-F1
#
_cell.length_a   1.000
_cell.length_b   1.000
_cell.length_c   1.000
_cell.angle_alpha   90.00
_cell.angle_beta   90.00
_cell.angle_gamma   90.00
#
_symmetry.space_group_name_H-M   'P 1'
#
loop_
_entity.id
_entity.type
_entity.pdbx_description
1 polymer ?
#
loop_
_entity_poly.entity_id
_entity_poly.type
_entity_poly.pdbx_seq_one_letter_code
_entity_poly.pdbx_strand_id
1 'polypeptide(L)'
;MTSLDCNKNKLSVFDVSKNVNLIYLNCSFNQLTFLDVSKNFNLIYFYFNNNKIAQLIIPKVHKISELIGDYNNLKLSSLKGNFLTIKSLTLNPQATLQGGVKGIFEVLDLSSEYAIDGKYTTYTWYDKTTQQEVGVYALKGKFYAGPENAGKTLICKMKNELIPDFVLEYEVTIKNTVSFASRNINENIPEGFVWVGPQKNETESIQLFPNPVIDILKINTAAKVTSASVYNYAGKVVKRYPKVINNELDLQDLPAGIYIVNLATDQGILSKKIIKK
;
A
#
# COMPACT_ATOMS: atom_id res chain seq x y z
N MET A 1 -40.27 21.80 4.65
CA MET A 1 -39.68 21.23 3.42
C MET A 1 -39.26 19.80 3.69
N THR A 2 -39.73 18.86 2.89
CA THR A 2 -39.49 17.40 3.04
C THR A 2 -38.68 16.81 1.89
N SER A 3 -38.61 17.51 0.74
CA SER A 3 -37.79 17.12 -0.40
C SER A 3 -37.01 18.34 -0.88
N LEU A 4 -35.73 18.14 -1.21
CA LEU A 4 -34.87 19.14 -1.83
C LEU A 4 -34.06 18.48 -2.95
N ASP A 5 -34.31 18.91 -4.19
CA ASP A 5 -33.48 18.56 -5.33
C ASP A 5 -32.77 19.82 -5.82
N CYS A 6 -31.45 19.80 -5.75
CA CYS A 6 -30.55 20.84 -6.22
C CYS A 6 -29.43 20.24 -7.10
N ASN A 7 -29.72 19.11 -7.76
CA ASN A 7 -28.78 18.46 -8.64
C ASN A 7 -28.33 19.36 -9.80
N LYS A 8 -27.16 19.04 -10.37
CA LYS A 8 -26.61 19.69 -11.58
C LYS A 8 -26.51 21.22 -11.47
N ASN A 9 -26.04 21.68 -10.33
CA ASN A 9 -25.75 23.09 -10.09
C ASN A 9 -24.24 23.31 -9.98
N LYS A 10 -23.85 24.50 -9.55
CA LYS A 10 -22.44 24.89 -9.30
C LYS A 10 -22.22 25.21 -7.82
N LEU A 11 -22.98 24.56 -6.93
CA LEU A 11 -22.89 24.80 -5.49
C LEU A 11 -21.51 24.38 -4.99
N SER A 12 -20.83 25.29 -4.30
CA SER A 12 -19.58 25.03 -3.59
C SER A 12 -19.78 24.95 -2.07
N VAL A 13 -20.88 25.53 -1.58
CA VAL A 13 -21.30 25.54 -0.18
C VAL A 13 -22.77 25.11 -0.13
N PHE A 14 -23.10 24.28 0.85
CA PHE A 14 -24.46 23.78 1.03
C PHE A 14 -24.75 23.54 2.51
N ASP A 15 -25.83 24.15 3.00
CA ASP A 15 -26.26 24.04 4.40
C ASP A 15 -27.74 23.62 4.42
N VAL A 16 -27.99 22.42 4.96
CA VAL A 16 -29.33 21.86 5.15
C VAL A 16 -29.68 21.69 6.64
N SER A 17 -28.90 22.30 7.54
CA SER A 17 -29.03 22.15 9.00
C SER A 17 -30.41 22.57 9.52
N LYS A 18 -31.05 23.54 8.86
CA LYS A 18 -32.40 24.02 9.21
C LYS A 18 -33.52 23.17 8.62
N ASN A 19 -33.20 22.22 7.73
CA ASN A 19 -34.19 21.39 7.03
C ASN A 19 -34.34 20.02 7.72
N VAL A 20 -34.56 20.03 9.04
CA VAL A 20 -34.62 18.84 9.90
C VAL A 20 -35.69 17.80 9.53
N ASN A 21 -36.69 18.21 8.73
CA ASN A 21 -37.77 17.35 8.25
C ASN A 21 -37.53 16.81 6.82
N LEU A 22 -36.32 16.96 6.26
CA LEU A 22 -35.99 16.37 4.95
C LEU A 22 -36.08 14.84 5.00
N ILE A 23 -36.72 14.30 3.97
CA ILE A 23 -36.89 12.88 3.66
C ILE A 23 -36.08 12.53 2.40
N TYR A 24 -36.06 13.44 1.43
CA TYR A 24 -35.32 13.31 0.17
C TYR A 24 -34.34 14.48 0.02
N LEU A 25 -33.08 14.16 -0.29
CA LEU A 25 -32.08 15.14 -0.65
C LEU A 25 -31.27 14.67 -1.86
N ASN A 26 -31.30 15.44 -2.94
CA ASN A 26 -30.42 15.28 -4.09
C ASN A 26 -29.58 16.54 -4.29
N CYS A 27 -28.27 16.40 -4.11
CA CYS A 27 -27.28 17.45 -4.34
C CYS A 27 -26.16 16.98 -5.28
N SER A 28 -26.43 15.94 -6.07
CA SER A 28 -25.49 15.36 -7.01
C SER A 28 -25.08 16.33 -8.12
N PHE A 29 -23.91 16.10 -8.74
CA PHE A 29 -23.37 16.95 -9.80
C PHE A 29 -23.24 18.43 -9.35
N ASN A 30 -22.50 18.65 -8.27
CA ASN A 30 -22.15 19.97 -7.75
C ASN A 30 -20.63 20.03 -7.52
N GLN A 31 -20.16 21.04 -6.78
CA GLN A 31 -18.74 21.23 -6.44
C GLN A 31 -18.51 21.21 -4.93
N LEU A 32 -19.37 20.52 -4.18
CA LEU A 32 -19.31 20.45 -2.73
C LEU A 32 -18.04 19.73 -2.30
N THR A 33 -17.40 20.23 -1.25
CA THR A 33 -16.18 19.63 -0.66
C THR A 33 -16.44 19.03 0.73
N PHE A 34 -17.57 19.38 1.33
CA PHE A 34 -18.01 18.96 2.65
C PHE A 34 -19.53 18.84 2.64
N LEU A 35 -20.07 17.86 3.36
CA LEU A 35 -21.50 17.72 3.54
C LEU A 35 -21.83 17.22 4.95
N ASP A 36 -22.62 18.01 5.68
CA ASP A 36 -23.12 17.66 7.00
C ASP A 36 -24.64 17.57 6.97
N VAL A 37 -25.15 16.36 7.20
CA VAL A 37 -26.58 16.06 7.35
C VAL A 37 -26.89 15.50 8.74
N SER A 38 -26.04 15.76 9.73
CA SER A 38 -26.16 15.26 11.12
C SER A 38 -27.43 15.69 11.85
N LYS A 39 -28.15 16.69 11.34
CA LYS A 39 -29.44 17.16 11.87
C LYS A 39 -30.65 16.64 11.11
N ASN A 40 -30.46 15.94 9.99
CA ASN A 40 -31.53 15.50 9.11
C ASN A 40 -31.91 14.02 9.38
N PHE A 41 -32.30 13.72 10.62
CA PHE A 41 -32.62 12.37 11.11
C PHE A 41 -33.72 11.64 10.31
N ASN A 42 -34.55 12.39 9.59
CA ASN A 42 -35.66 11.87 8.79
C ASN A 42 -35.29 11.52 7.34
N LEU A 43 -34.05 11.76 6.90
CA LEU A 43 -33.62 11.43 5.54
C LEU A 43 -33.76 9.92 5.29
N ILE A 44 -34.37 9.59 4.16
CA ILE A 44 -34.55 8.22 3.66
C ILE A 44 -33.74 8.02 2.38
N TYR A 45 -33.77 9.00 1.47
CA TYR A 45 -33.10 8.98 0.18
C TYR A 45 -32.09 10.12 0.09
N PHE A 46 -30.83 9.79 -0.13
CA PHE A 46 -29.74 10.77 -0.09
C PHE A 46 -28.73 10.57 -1.22
N TYR A 47 -28.67 11.55 -2.12
CA TYR A 47 -27.83 11.53 -3.32
C TYR A 47 -26.87 12.72 -3.31
N PHE A 48 -25.57 12.46 -3.37
CA PHE A 48 -24.52 13.48 -3.44
C PHE A 48 -23.38 13.11 -4.41
N ASN A 49 -23.60 12.13 -5.28
CA ASN A 49 -22.60 11.67 -6.22
C ASN A 49 -22.15 12.76 -7.20
N ASN A 50 -20.95 12.59 -7.78
CA ASN A 50 -20.33 13.57 -8.68
C ASN A 50 -20.15 14.95 -7.99
N ASN A 51 -19.39 14.96 -6.90
CA ASN A 51 -19.00 16.16 -6.17
C ASN A 51 -17.48 16.08 -5.86
N LYS A 52 -16.98 16.91 -4.95
CA LYS A 52 -15.59 16.87 -4.48
C LYS A 52 -15.52 16.59 -2.97
N ILE A 53 -16.55 15.95 -2.42
CA ILE A 53 -16.76 15.82 -0.98
C ILE A 53 -15.64 14.98 -0.39
N ALA A 54 -14.89 15.58 0.53
CA ALA A 54 -13.79 14.95 1.25
C ALA A 54 -14.19 14.55 2.68
N GLN A 55 -15.37 14.96 3.15
CA GLN A 55 -15.90 14.61 4.46
C GLN A 55 -17.43 14.62 4.42
N LEU A 56 -18.01 13.54 4.97
CA LEU A 56 -19.45 13.37 5.11
C LEU A 56 -19.78 13.06 6.57
N ILE A 57 -20.77 13.79 7.10
CA ILE A 57 -21.31 13.56 8.44
C ILE A 57 -22.79 13.20 8.30
N ILE A 58 -23.15 11.98 8.71
CA ILE A 58 -24.54 11.53 8.87
C ILE A 58 -24.85 11.28 10.36
N PRO A 59 -26.13 11.31 10.78
CA PRO A 59 -26.49 10.97 12.15
C PRO A 59 -26.12 9.50 12.47
N LYS A 60 -25.77 9.19 13.73
CA LYS A 60 -25.55 7.80 14.17
C LYS A 60 -26.84 6.96 14.17
N VAL A 61 -27.98 7.62 14.36
CA VAL A 61 -29.31 7.03 14.29
C VAL A 61 -30.06 7.76 13.19
N HIS A 62 -30.39 7.06 12.10
CA HIS A 62 -30.99 7.66 10.91
C HIS A 62 -32.01 6.72 10.28
N LYS A 63 -32.79 7.24 9.33
CA LYS A 63 -33.75 6.47 8.51
C LYS A 63 -33.28 6.21 7.07
N ILE A 64 -32.03 6.59 6.75
CA ILE A 64 -31.46 6.46 5.41
C ILE A 64 -31.53 5.00 4.96
N SER A 65 -32.30 4.76 3.91
CA SER A 65 -32.43 3.46 3.25
C SER A 65 -31.56 3.38 2.01
N GLU A 66 -31.35 4.50 1.33
CA GLU A 66 -30.56 4.60 0.11
C GLU A 66 -29.63 5.81 0.18
N LEU A 67 -28.34 5.56 -0.03
CA LEU A 67 -27.28 6.58 -0.05
C LEU A 67 -26.36 6.34 -1.25
N ILE A 68 -26.32 7.31 -2.17
CA ILE A 68 -25.45 7.27 -3.35
C ILE A 68 -24.49 8.47 -3.33
N GLY A 69 -23.20 8.17 -3.26
CA GLY A 69 -22.12 9.11 -3.00
C GLY A 69 -20.83 8.85 -3.79
N ASP A 70 -20.91 8.06 -4.86
CA ASP A 70 -19.81 7.79 -5.78
C ASP A 70 -19.29 9.05 -6.49
N TYR A 71 -18.07 8.96 -7.04
CA TYR A 71 -17.35 10.08 -7.67
C TYR A 71 -17.20 11.29 -6.74
N ASN A 72 -16.58 11.06 -5.58
CA ASN A 72 -16.19 12.07 -4.59
C ASN A 72 -14.73 11.86 -4.15
N ASN A 73 -14.30 12.53 -3.07
CA ASN A 73 -12.96 12.45 -2.50
C ASN A 73 -12.96 11.87 -1.06
N LEU A 74 -13.94 11.02 -0.73
CA LEU A 74 -14.12 10.47 0.61
C LEU A 74 -12.97 9.54 0.99
N LYS A 75 -12.61 9.59 2.28
CA LYS A 75 -11.71 8.63 2.95
C LYS A 75 -12.48 7.89 4.04
N LEU A 76 -11.97 6.73 4.48
CA LEU A 76 -12.56 5.99 5.60
C LEU A 76 -12.64 6.86 6.87
N SER A 77 -11.56 7.55 7.19
CA SER A 77 -11.45 8.46 8.33
C SER A 77 -12.38 9.68 8.28
N SER A 78 -12.83 10.05 7.09
CA SER A 78 -13.68 11.22 6.84
C SER A 78 -15.18 10.94 6.97
N LEU A 79 -15.57 9.66 6.98
CA LEU A 79 -16.96 9.25 7.14
C LEU A 79 -17.32 9.24 8.62
N LYS A 80 -18.36 9.98 8.99
CA LYS A 80 -18.86 10.06 10.37
C LYS A 80 -20.34 9.69 10.41
N GLY A 81 -20.71 8.81 11.34
CA GLY A 81 -22.08 8.32 11.48
C GLY A 81 -22.13 6.80 11.48
N ASN A 82 -23.28 6.22 11.15
CA ASN A 82 -23.46 4.78 11.05
C ASN A 82 -23.83 4.42 9.60
N PHE A 83 -23.04 3.57 8.93
CA PHE A 83 -23.31 3.17 7.55
C PHE A 83 -23.83 1.73 7.46
N LEU A 84 -23.68 0.93 8.52
CA LEU A 84 -24.04 -0.48 8.57
C LEU A 84 -25.55 -0.75 8.42
N THR A 85 -26.38 0.24 8.75
CA THR A 85 -27.84 0.11 8.71
C THR A 85 -28.46 0.55 7.38
N ILE A 86 -27.67 1.06 6.43
CA ILE A 86 -28.14 1.53 5.14
C ILE A 86 -28.33 0.32 4.21
N LYS A 87 -29.54 0.16 3.65
CA LYS A 87 -29.88 -1.01 2.82
C LYS A 87 -29.24 -0.97 1.43
N SER A 88 -29.18 0.20 0.83
CA SER A 88 -28.55 0.45 -0.47
C SER A 88 -27.51 1.54 -0.32
N LEU A 89 -26.23 1.15 -0.32
CA LEU A 89 -25.11 2.03 -0.09
C LEU A 89 -24.15 1.96 -1.27
N THR A 90 -24.01 3.07 -2.00
CA THR A 90 -23.06 3.20 -3.11
C THR A 90 -22.10 4.35 -2.82
N LEU A 91 -20.87 4.02 -2.43
CA LEU A 91 -19.82 5.01 -2.16
C LEU A 91 -18.61 4.89 -3.11
N ASN A 92 -18.57 3.91 -4.00
CA ASN A 92 -17.46 3.74 -4.95
C ASN A 92 -17.90 4.04 -6.39
N PRO A 93 -17.00 4.57 -7.24
CA PRO A 93 -15.60 4.90 -6.96
C PRO A 93 -15.41 6.21 -6.18
N GLN A 94 -14.22 6.41 -5.61
CA GLN A 94 -13.74 7.70 -5.08
C GLN A 94 -12.40 8.04 -5.74
N ALA A 95 -11.93 9.28 -5.59
CA ALA A 95 -10.59 9.66 -6.01
C ALA A 95 -9.52 8.81 -5.32
N THR A 96 -8.67 8.16 -6.11
CA THR A 96 -7.53 7.38 -5.63
C THR A 96 -6.52 8.29 -4.93
N LEU A 97 -6.15 7.94 -3.71
CA LEU A 97 -5.10 8.64 -2.96
C LEU A 97 -3.75 8.44 -3.66
N GLN A 98 -3.01 9.53 -3.86
CA GLN A 98 -1.74 9.50 -4.58
C GLN A 98 -0.57 9.51 -3.61
N GLY A 99 0.18 8.40 -3.57
CA GLY A 99 1.43 8.24 -2.83
C GLY A 99 2.67 8.78 -3.54
N GLY A 100 2.53 9.09 -4.84
CA GLY A 100 3.61 9.53 -5.69
C GLY A 100 4.67 8.44 -5.88
N VAL A 101 5.94 8.85 -5.89
CA VAL A 101 7.07 7.94 -6.12
C VAL A 101 7.88 7.79 -4.84
N LYS A 102 8.03 6.54 -4.37
CA LYS A 102 8.62 6.19 -3.07
C LYS A 102 9.78 5.22 -3.20
N GLY A 103 10.75 5.30 -2.29
CA GLY A 103 11.83 4.31 -2.18
C GLY A 103 11.35 2.96 -1.63
N ILE A 104 12.11 1.89 -1.88
CA ILE A 104 11.80 0.53 -1.39
C ILE A 104 11.75 0.42 0.16
N PHE A 105 12.43 1.32 0.87
CA PHE A 105 12.43 1.43 2.34
C PHE A 105 11.78 2.72 2.83
N GLU A 106 11.09 3.46 1.96
CA GLU A 106 10.39 4.67 2.39
C GLU A 106 9.04 4.30 3.00
N VAL A 107 8.71 4.94 4.12
CA VAL A 107 7.43 4.72 4.80
C VAL A 107 6.29 5.21 3.91
N LEU A 108 5.35 4.32 3.65
CA LEU A 108 4.02 4.65 3.14
C LEU A 108 3.11 4.81 4.36
N ASP A 109 2.80 6.05 4.72
CA ASP A 109 1.99 6.34 5.90
C ASP A 109 0.50 6.46 5.53
N LEU A 110 -0.26 5.41 5.81
CA LEU A 110 -1.72 5.35 5.71
C LEU A 110 -2.37 5.23 7.10
N SER A 111 -1.63 5.58 8.16
CA SER A 111 -2.06 5.33 9.54
C SER A 111 -3.29 6.14 9.96
N SER A 112 -3.62 7.23 9.24
CA SER A 112 -4.88 7.96 9.43
C SER A 112 -6.11 7.10 9.15
N GLU A 113 -5.96 6.05 8.34
CA GLU A 113 -7.03 5.12 7.98
C GLU A 113 -6.96 3.81 8.80
N TYR A 114 -6.04 3.68 9.77
CA TYR A 114 -5.78 2.40 10.45
C TYR A 114 -6.92 1.94 11.37
N ALA A 115 -7.41 2.84 12.22
CA ALA A 115 -8.47 2.54 13.19
C ALA A 115 -9.58 3.57 13.04
N ILE A 116 -10.75 3.12 12.59
CA ILE A 116 -11.94 3.94 12.41
C ILE A 116 -12.93 3.55 13.50
N ASP A 117 -13.22 4.46 14.43
CA ASP A 117 -14.13 4.22 15.57
C ASP A 117 -13.87 2.87 16.29
N GLY A 118 -12.59 2.53 16.48
CA GLY A 118 -12.15 1.31 17.16
C GLY A 118 -12.11 0.05 16.30
N LYS A 119 -12.47 0.13 15.01
CA LYS A 119 -12.39 -0.97 14.04
C LYS A 119 -11.22 -0.81 13.10
N TYR A 120 -10.42 -1.87 12.96
CA TYR A 120 -9.22 -1.85 12.15
C TYR A 120 -9.55 -2.02 10.67
N THR A 121 -8.88 -1.22 9.84
CA THR A 121 -8.97 -1.30 8.38
C THR A 121 -8.09 -2.44 7.87
N THR A 122 -8.61 -3.19 6.92
CA THR A 122 -7.88 -4.18 6.14
C THR A 122 -7.24 -3.51 4.94
N TYR A 123 -5.97 -3.83 4.69
CA TYR A 123 -5.17 -3.30 3.59
C TYR A 123 -4.72 -4.47 2.71
N THR A 124 -5.09 -4.44 1.43
CA THR A 124 -4.65 -5.45 0.46
C THR A 124 -3.91 -4.75 -0.67
N TRP A 125 -2.71 -5.24 -0.97
CA TRP A 125 -1.81 -4.60 -1.94
C TRP A 125 -1.76 -5.39 -3.23
N TYR A 126 -1.77 -4.71 -4.36
CA TYR A 126 -1.74 -5.29 -5.70
C TYR A 126 -0.67 -4.62 -6.54
N ASP A 127 -0.03 -5.38 -7.42
CA ASP A 127 0.71 -4.80 -8.54
C ASP A 127 -0.29 -4.29 -9.59
N LYS A 128 -0.23 -2.99 -9.90
CA LYS A 128 -1.12 -2.33 -10.86
C LYS A 128 -1.07 -2.96 -12.25
N THR A 129 0.09 -3.49 -12.65
CA THR A 129 0.29 -4.05 -13.99
C THR A 129 -0.32 -5.44 -14.10
N THR A 130 0.01 -6.32 -13.15
CA THR A 130 -0.41 -7.73 -13.19
C THR A 130 -1.76 -7.99 -12.53
N GLN A 131 -2.27 -7.01 -11.75
CA GLN A 131 -3.45 -7.13 -10.89
C GLN A 131 -3.35 -8.25 -9.84
N GLN A 132 -2.16 -8.82 -9.64
CA GLN A 132 -1.91 -9.84 -8.63
C GLN A 132 -1.67 -9.20 -7.28
N GLU A 133 -2.12 -9.86 -6.22
CA GLU A 133 -1.83 -9.45 -4.86
C GLU A 133 -0.32 -9.55 -4.59
N VAL A 134 0.23 -8.57 -3.87
CA VAL A 134 1.63 -8.55 -3.45
C VAL A 134 1.71 -8.36 -1.95
N GLY A 135 2.75 -8.92 -1.34
CA GLY A 135 3.01 -8.68 0.07
C GLY A 135 3.85 -7.43 0.31
N VAL A 136 3.71 -6.89 1.51
CA VAL A 136 4.43 -5.71 2.03
C VAL A 136 4.68 -5.89 3.53
N TYR A 137 5.52 -5.05 4.14
CA TYR A 137 5.65 -4.99 5.59
C TYR A 137 4.70 -3.95 6.17
N ALA A 138 4.01 -4.26 7.26
CA ALA A 138 2.99 -3.41 7.87
C ALA A 138 3.20 -3.21 9.38
N LEU A 139 2.90 -2.01 9.86
CA LEU A 139 2.79 -1.68 11.29
C LEU A 139 1.77 -0.57 11.47
N LYS A 140 0.60 -0.89 12.06
CA LYS A 140 -0.44 0.09 12.44
C LYS A 140 -0.79 1.10 11.32
N GLY A 141 -1.01 0.60 10.10
CA GLY A 141 -1.34 1.41 8.91
C GLY A 141 -0.15 2.12 8.26
N LYS A 142 1.07 1.88 8.73
CA LYS A 142 2.30 2.25 8.02
C LYS A 142 2.82 1.05 7.26
N PHE A 143 3.41 1.28 6.09
CA PHE A 143 3.89 0.19 5.23
C PHE A 143 5.27 0.47 4.63
N TYR A 144 6.00 -0.60 4.33
CA TYR A 144 7.15 -0.59 3.43
C TYR A 144 6.89 -1.59 2.31
N ALA A 145 7.05 -1.14 1.07
CA ALA A 145 6.84 -1.99 -0.09
C ALA A 145 7.93 -3.07 -0.24
N GLY A 146 9.13 -2.83 0.28
CA GLY A 146 10.25 -3.77 0.23
C GLY A 146 10.87 -3.94 -1.16
N PRO A 147 12.04 -4.59 -1.24
CA PRO A 147 12.76 -4.80 -2.51
C PRO A 147 11.97 -5.61 -3.55
N GLU A 148 11.11 -6.55 -3.11
CA GLU A 148 10.28 -7.39 -3.97
C GLU A 148 9.28 -6.60 -4.83
N ASN A 149 8.99 -5.36 -4.47
CA ASN A 149 8.11 -4.46 -5.20
C ASN A 149 8.86 -3.33 -5.90
N ALA A 150 10.20 -3.38 -5.94
CA ALA A 150 11.01 -2.40 -6.66
C ALA A 150 10.61 -2.30 -8.14
N GLY A 151 10.43 -1.08 -8.63
CA GLY A 151 10.02 -0.81 -10.01
C GLY A 151 8.54 -1.02 -10.29
N LYS A 152 7.75 -1.53 -9.33
CA LYS A 152 6.30 -1.72 -9.49
C LYS A 152 5.54 -0.44 -9.14
N THR A 153 4.37 -0.28 -9.75
CA THR A 153 3.33 0.61 -9.22
C THR A 153 2.33 -0.25 -8.46
N LEU A 154 2.11 0.08 -7.19
CA LEU A 154 1.23 -0.67 -6.31
C LEU A 154 -0.09 0.07 -6.10
N ILE A 155 -1.17 -0.71 -6.00
CA ILE A 155 -2.48 -0.25 -5.53
C ILE A 155 -2.76 -0.90 -4.18
N CYS A 156 -2.96 -0.09 -3.15
CA CYS A 156 -3.53 -0.54 -1.89
C CYS A 156 -5.04 -0.33 -1.90
N LYS A 157 -5.80 -1.39 -1.65
CA LYS A 157 -7.24 -1.34 -1.42
C LYS A 157 -7.51 -1.46 0.08
N MET A 158 -8.17 -0.46 0.63
CA MET A 158 -8.49 -0.34 2.04
C MET A 158 -9.99 -0.57 2.26
N LYS A 159 -10.33 -1.49 3.16
CA LYS A 159 -11.70 -1.81 3.56
C LYS A 159 -11.85 -1.75 5.07
N ASN A 160 -12.98 -1.27 5.57
CA ASN A 160 -13.29 -1.27 7.00
C ASN A 160 -14.67 -1.88 7.23
N GLU A 161 -14.81 -2.70 8.26
CA GLU A 161 -16.08 -3.38 8.55
C GLU A 161 -17.23 -2.41 8.85
N LEU A 162 -16.95 -1.16 9.26
CA LEU A 162 -17.99 -0.16 9.51
C LEU A 162 -18.65 0.36 8.22
N ILE A 163 -17.96 0.24 7.08
CA ILE A 163 -18.49 0.62 5.75
C ILE A 163 -18.10 -0.47 4.72
N PRO A 164 -18.74 -1.67 4.75
CA PRO A 164 -18.27 -2.86 4.04
C PRO A 164 -18.12 -2.72 2.52
N ASP A 165 -19.03 -1.95 1.91
CA ASP A 165 -19.06 -1.73 0.45
C ASP A 165 -18.13 -0.59 0.00
N PHE A 166 -17.45 0.08 0.93
CA PHE A 166 -16.51 1.14 0.64
C PHE A 166 -15.09 0.63 0.52
N VAL A 167 -14.48 0.88 -0.65
CA VAL A 167 -13.08 0.58 -0.94
C VAL A 167 -12.33 1.87 -1.21
N LEU A 168 -11.42 2.24 -0.32
CA LEU A 168 -10.52 3.36 -0.55
C LEU A 168 -9.26 2.85 -1.26
N GLU A 169 -8.90 3.49 -2.37
CA GLU A 169 -7.71 3.11 -3.14
C GLU A 169 -6.57 4.10 -2.93
N TYR A 170 -5.35 3.57 -2.83
CA TYR A 170 -4.10 4.34 -2.78
C TYR A 170 -3.14 3.80 -3.83
N GLU A 171 -2.55 4.68 -4.63
CA GLU A 171 -1.57 4.33 -5.68
C GLU A 171 -0.19 4.90 -5.35
N VAL A 172 0.85 4.08 -5.50
CA VAL A 172 2.24 4.49 -5.30
C VAL A 172 3.19 3.78 -6.26
N THR A 173 4.16 4.48 -6.82
CA THR A 173 5.24 3.89 -7.60
C THR A 173 6.48 3.69 -6.74
N ILE A 174 7.02 2.48 -6.71
CA ILE A 174 8.21 2.14 -5.96
C ILE A 174 9.43 2.23 -6.88
N LYS A 175 10.39 3.10 -6.55
CA LYS A 175 11.59 3.31 -7.38
C LYS A 175 12.40 2.02 -7.47
N ASN A 176 12.87 1.75 -8.68
CA ASN A 176 13.92 0.76 -8.93
C ASN A 176 15.32 1.31 -8.57
N THR A 177 15.44 1.93 -7.41
CA THR A 177 16.73 2.40 -6.89
C THR A 177 17.02 1.67 -5.59
N VAL A 178 17.77 0.58 -5.69
CA VAL A 178 18.58 0.12 -4.58
C VAL A 178 19.68 1.17 -4.43
N SER A 179 19.42 2.25 -3.69
CA SER A 179 20.53 3.13 -3.31
C SER A 179 21.46 2.27 -2.47
N PHE A 180 22.73 2.16 -2.85
CA PHE A 180 23.77 1.35 -2.21
C PHE A 180 24.01 1.66 -0.70
N ALA A 181 23.23 2.58 -0.11
CA ALA A 181 23.22 2.89 1.31
C ALA A 181 22.46 1.87 2.18
N SER A 182 21.54 1.05 1.64
CA SER A 182 20.81 0.03 2.42
C SER A 182 21.59 -1.28 2.50
N ARG A 183 22.62 -1.31 3.36
CA ARG A 183 23.60 -2.40 3.51
C ARG A 183 23.07 -3.69 4.15
N ASN A 184 21.82 -3.73 4.61
CA ASN A 184 21.15 -4.93 5.10
C ASN A 184 19.64 -4.75 4.95
N ILE A 185 18.98 -5.57 4.11
CA ILE A 185 17.53 -5.48 3.87
C ILE A 185 16.74 -5.69 5.17
N ASN A 186 17.30 -6.43 6.13
CA ASN A 186 16.71 -6.68 7.45
C ASN A 186 17.04 -5.61 8.52
N GLU A 187 18.05 -4.75 8.33
CA GLU A 187 18.38 -3.68 9.31
C GLU A 187 17.57 -2.41 9.07
N ASN A 188 16.94 -2.28 7.91
CA ASN A 188 16.12 -1.11 7.55
C ASN A 188 14.62 -1.30 7.78
N ILE A 189 14.19 -2.49 8.21
CA ILE A 189 12.81 -2.72 8.64
C ILE A 189 12.75 -2.32 10.12
N PRO A 190 12.03 -1.25 10.49
CA PRO A 190 11.90 -0.87 11.90
C PRO A 190 11.24 -2.00 12.69
N GLU A 191 11.61 -2.06 13.96
CA GLU A 191 11.07 -3.03 14.90
C GLU A 191 9.53 -3.00 14.92
N GLY A 192 8.91 -4.18 14.89
CA GLY A 192 7.46 -4.35 14.95
C GLY A 192 6.73 -4.40 13.60
N PHE A 193 7.38 -4.12 12.48
CA PHE A 193 6.77 -4.36 11.16
C PHE A 193 6.70 -5.85 10.84
N VAL A 194 5.54 -6.29 10.35
CA VAL A 194 5.27 -7.70 10.02
C VAL A 194 4.89 -7.84 8.54
N TRP A 195 5.29 -8.96 7.92
CA TRP A 195 4.89 -9.29 6.57
C TRP A 195 3.37 -9.52 6.49
N VAL A 196 2.72 -8.91 5.50
CA VAL A 196 1.30 -9.11 5.20
C VAL A 196 1.12 -9.31 3.69
N GLY A 197 0.13 -10.12 3.30
CA GLY A 197 -0.15 -10.48 1.91
C GLY A 197 0.17 -11.94 1.60
N PRO A 198 0.22 -12.33 0.32
CA PRO A 198 0.53 -13.69 -0.09
C PRO A 198 1.80 -14.15 0.59
N GLN A 199 1.80 -15.43 1.00
CA GLN A 199 3.02 -16.06 1.52
C GLN A 199 4.13 -15.75 0.53
N LYS A 200 5.27 -15.28 1.05
CA LYS A 200 6.50 -15.41 0.29
C LYS A 200 6.52 -16.86 -0.15
N ASN A 201 6.47 -17.14 -1.44
CA ASN A 201 6.93 -18.44 -1.89
C ASN A 201 8.33 -18.55 -1.29
N GLU A 202 8.48 -19.42 -0.28
CA GLU A 202 9.77 -19.80 0.27
C GLU A 202 10.50 -20.65 -0.78
N THR A 203 10.61 -20.15 -1.99
CA THR A 203 11.69 -20.52 -2.87
C THR A 203 12.82 -19.52 -2.56
N GLU A 204 13.98 -20.04 -2.18
CA GLU A 204 15.29 -19.36 -2.08
C GLU A 204 15.79 -18.94 -0.68
N SER A 205 15.95 -19.90 0.24
CA SER A 205 16.99 -19.77 1.26
C SER A 205 18.38 -19.91 0.62
N ILE A 206 18.90 -18.85 0.00
CA ILE A 206 20.27 -18.89 -0.52
C ILE A 206 21.26 -18.85 0.65
N GLN A 207 22.02 -19.91 0.86
CA GLN A 207 23.08 -19.96 1.86
C GLN A 207 24.44 -19.85 1.19
N LEU A 208 25.26 -18.92 1.66
CA LEU A 208 26.65 -18.75 1.22
C LEU A 208 27.57 -19.25 2.32
N PHE A 209 28.41 -20.23 2.02
CA PHE A 209 29.26 -20.88 3.00
C PHE A 209 30.61 -21.33 2.38
N PRO A 210 31.69 -21.42 3.16
CA PRO A 210 31.78 -20.95 4.54
C PRO A 210 31.70 -19.40 4.61
N ASN A 211 31.18 -18.87 5.71
CA ASN A 211 31.23 -17.44 6.01
C ASN A 211 31.65 -17.30 7.48
N PRO A 212 32.92 -16.93 7.78
CA PRO A 212 33.92 -16.37 6.86
C PRO A 212 34.49 -17.35 5.82
N VAL A 213 34.77 -16.86 4.61
CA VAL A 213 35.36 -17.59 3.47
C VAL A 213 36.86 -17.33 3.36
N ILE A 214 37.62 -18.35 2.93
CA ILE A 214 39.03 -18.22 2.56
C ILE A 214 39.10 -18.16 1.03
N ASP A 215 39.07 -19.26 0.30
CA ASP A 215 39.22 -19.19 -1.17
C ASP A 215 37.89 -19.38 -1.90
N ILE A 216 37.19 -20.46 -1.63
CA ILE A 216 35.98 -20.82 -2.37
C ILE A 216 34.73 -20.58 -1.54
N LEU A 217 33.80 -19.80 -2.08
CA LEU A 217 32.46 -19.60 -1.53
C LEU A 217 31.45 -20.48 -2.26
N LYS A 218 30.77 -21.35 -1.52
CA LYS A 218 29.73 -22.24 -2.01
C LYS A 218 28.35 -21.61 -1.87
N ILE A 219 27.48 -21.88 -2.83
CA ILE A 219 26.11 -21.40 -2.91
C ILE A 219 25.18 -22.61 -2.75
N ASN A 220 24.39 -22.65 -1.69
CA ASN A 220 23.29 -23.60 -1.54
C ASN A 220 21.98 -22.85 -1.82
N THR A 221 21.28 -23.25 -2.87
CA THR A 221 19.99 -22.70 -3.28
C THR A 221 19.25 -23.72 -4.15
N ALA A 222 17.92 -23.68 -4.11
CA ALA A 222 17.06 -24.42 -5.04
C ALA A 222 16.99 -23.77 -6.43
N ALA A 223 17.30 -22.47 -6.53
CA ALA A 223 17.20 -21.72 -7.78
C ALA A 223 18.45 -21.85 -8.67
N LYS A 224 18.24 -21.69 -9.97
CA LYS A 224 19.31 -21.79 -10.95
C LYS A 224 20.12 -20.49 -10.98
N VAL A 225 21.32 -20.52 -10.41
CA VAL A 225 22.25 -19.39 -10.45
C VAL A 225 22.81 -19.23 -11.87
N THR A 226 22.55 -18.09 -12.50
CA THR A 226 23.00 -17.79 -13.85
C THR A 226 24.33 -17.03 -13.85
N SER A 227 24.48 -16.04 -12.98
CA SER A 227 25.69 -15.22 -12.87
C SER A 227 25.87 -14.68 -11.45
N ALA A 228 27.08 -14.19 -11.16
CA ALA A 228 27.40 -13.57 -9.88
C ALA A 228 28.27 -12.31 -10.06
N SER A 229 28.20 -11.40 -9.10
CA SER A 229 29.12 -10.26 -8.99
C SER A 229 29.46 -9.99 -7.54
N VAL A 230 30.73 -9.75 -7.27
CA VAL A 230 31.27 -9.49 -5.94
C VAL A 230 31.65 -8.02 -5.86
N TYR A 231 31.21 -7.36 -4.79
CA TYR A 231 31.43 -5.94 -4.53
C TYR A 231 32.21 -5.79 -3.22
N ASN A 232 33.12 -4.82 -3.17
CA ASN A 232 33.74 -4.41 -1.92
C ASN A 232 32.81 -3.50 -1.10
N TYR A 233 33.21 -3.13 0.11
CA TYR A 233 32.42 -2.25 1.01
C TYR A 233 32.14 -0.84 0.46
N ALA A 234 32.90 -0.39 -0.55
CA ALA A 234 32.69 0.87 -1.24
C ALA A 234 31.68 0.75 -2.40
N GLY A 235 31.12 -0.43 -2.64
CA GLY A 235 30.17 -0.68 -3.73
C GLY A 235 30.81 -0.84 -5.11
N LYS A 236 32.15 -0.91 -5.19
CA LYS A 236 32.86 -1.19 -6.44
C LYS A 236 32.84 -2.70 -6.71
N VAL A 237 32.51 -3.08 -7.94
CA VAL A 237 32.63 -4.47 -8.40
C VAL A 237 34.11 -4.85 -8.42
N VAL A 238 34.46 -5.95 -7.75
CA VAL A 238 35.83 -6.47 -7.65
C VAL A 238 36.02 -7.82 -8.33
N LYS A 239 34.96 -8.61 -8.51
CA LYS A 239 35.00 -9.86 -9.29
C LYS A 239 33.64 -10.07 -9.96
N ARG A 240 33.62 -10.59 -11.20
CA ARG A 240 32.41 -10.92 -11.95
C ARG A 240 32.48 -12.35 -12.44
N TYR A 241 31.34 -13.04 -12.39
CA TYR A 241 31.15 -14.38 -12.91
C TYR A 241 29.99 -14.31 -13.89
N PRO A 242 30.26 -14.10 -15.19
CA PRO A 242 29.22 -14.10 -16.23
C PRO A 242 28.42 -15.42 -16.26
N LYS A 243 29.04 -16.49 -15.76
CA LYS A 243 28.42 -17.79 -15.51
C LYS A 243 28.94 -18.34 -14.18
N VAL A 244 28.06 -18.93 -13.36
CA VAL A 244 28.46 -19.67 -12.16
C VAL A 244 28.54 -21.15 -12.50
N ILE A 245 29.65 -21.79 -12.11
CA ILE A 245 29.91 -23.21 -12.34
C ILE A 245 29.95 -23.89 -10.97
N ASN A 246 29.31 -25.07 -10.86
CA ASN A 246 29.25 -25.87 -9.64
C ASN A 246 28.72 -25.15 -8.39
N ASN A 247 27.99 -24.04 -8.56
CA ASN A 247 27.54 -23.20 -7.45
C ASN A 247 28.70 -22.72 -6.55
N GLU A 248 29.86 -22.48 -7.13
CA GLU A 248 31.06 -22.02 -6.43
C GLU A 248 31.56 -20.69 -7.01
N LEU A 249 32.03 -19.81 -6.13
CA LEU A 249 32.71 -18.58 -6.47
C LEU A 249 34.12 -18.61 -5.89
N ASP A 250 35.12 -18.53 -6.76
CA ASP A 250 36.52 -18.41 -6.35
C ASP A 250 36.85 -16.97 -5.97
N LEU A 251 37.24 -16.74 -4.72
CA LEU A 251 37.57 -15.45 -4.11
C LEU A 251 39.03 -15.37 -3.66
N GLN A 252 39.91 -16.29 -4.07
CA GLN A 252 41.29 -16.38 -3.57
C GLN A 252 42.08 -15.06 -3.73
N ASP A 253 41.85 -14.34 -4.85
CA ASP A 253 42.58 -13.12 -5.19
C ASP A 253 42.07 -11.87 -4.47
N LEU A 254 41.02 -12.01 -3.66
CA LEU A 254 40.45 -10.90 -2.90
C LEU A 254 41.16 -10.77 -1.54
N PRO A 255 41.55 -9.55 -1.13
CA PRO A 255 42.11 -9.34 0.20
C PRO A 255 41.08 -9.65 1.30
N ALA A 256 41.56 -9.86 2.53
CA ALA A 256 40.68 -9.99 3.69
C ALA A 256 39.77 -8.76 3.82
N GLY A 257 38.48 -8.98 4.08
CA GLY A 257 37.51 -7.89 4.12
C GLY A 257 36.06 -8.33 4.02
N ILE A 258 35.17 -7.34 4.01
CA ILE A 258 33.72 -7.55 3.86
C ILE A 258 33.35 -7.36 2.39
N TYR A 259 32.62 -8.34 1.85
CA TYR A 259 32.15 -8.32 0.47
C TYR A 259 30.64 -8.56 0.40
N ILE A 260 30.02 -8.05 -0.65
CA ILE A 260 28.64 -8.35 -1.03
C ILE A 260 28.67 -9.20 -2.30
N VAL A 261 27.97 -10.33 -2.27
CA VAL A 261 27.80 -11.22 -3.42
C VAL A 261 26.38 -11.06 -3.94
N ASN A 262 26.25 -10.56 -5.16
CA ASN A 262 24.98 -10.56 -5.90
C ASN A 262 24.94 -11.78 -6.80
N LEU A 263 23.85 -12.53 -6.73
CA LEU A 263 23.55 -13.71 -7.52
C LEU A 263 22.32 -13.42 -8.37
N ALA A 264 22.47 -13.50 -9.69
CA ALA A 264 21.32 -13.52 -10.58
C ALA A 264 20.85 -14.97 -10.72
N THR A 265 19.63 -15.24 -10.31
CA THR A 265 18.95 -16.53 -10.47
C THR A 265 17.88 -16.43 -11.55
N ASP A 266 17.28 -17.56 -11.89
CA ASP A 266 16.08 -17.64 -12.71
C ASP A 266 14.83 -17.06 -12.02
N GLN A 267 14.90 -16.77 -10.71
CA GLN A 267 13.80 -16.19 -9.94
C GLN A 267 14.04 -14.72 -9.55
N GLY A 268 15.22 -14.16 -9.80
CA GLY A 268 15.52 -12.76 -9.50
C GLY A 268 16.98 -12.50 -9.16
N ILE A 269 17.26 -11.38 -8.49
CA ILE A 269 18.60 -11.07 -7.99
C ILE A 269 18.59 -11.14 -6.47
N LEU A 270 19.47 -11.97 -5.92
CA LEU A 270 19.69 -12.10 -4.48
C LEU A 270 21.04 -11.51 -4.12
N SER A 271 21.15 -10.88 -2.95
CA SER A 271 22.40 -10.29 -2.46
C SER A 271 22.70 -10.78 -1.05
N LYS A 272 23.94 -11.19 -0.77
CA LYS A 272 24.32 -11.68 0.56
C LYS A 272 25.73 -11.25 0.95
N LYS A 273 25.87 -10.86 2.21
CA LYS A 273 27.14 -10.41 2.81
C LYS A 273 28.01 -11.62 3.17
N ILE A 274 29.30 -11.51 2.90
CA ILE A 274 30.33 -12.46 3.33
C ILE A 274 31.53 -11.74 3.94
N ILE A 275 32.31 -12.48 4.73
CA ILE A 275 33.58 -12.04 5.31
C ILE A 275 34.68 -12.90 4.67
N LYS A 276 35.64 -12.29 3.97
CA LYS A 276 36.86 -12.94 3.46
C LYS A 276 37.96 -12.84 4.52
N LYS A 277 38.59 -13.97 4.84
CA LYS A 277 39.80 -14.04 5.67
C LYS A 277 41.06 -14.07 4.82
#